data_AF-A0A1X7SDC6-F1
#
_entry.id   AF-A0A1X7SDC6-F1
#
_cell.length_a   1.000
_cell.length_b   1.000
_cell.length_c   1.000
_cell.angle_alpha   90.00
_cell.angle_beta   90.00
_cell.angle_gamma   90.00
#
_symmetry.space_group_name_H-M   'P 1'
#
loop_
_entity.id
_entity.type
_entity.pdbx_description
1 polymer ?
#
loop_
_entity_poly.entity_id
_entity_poly.type
_entity_poly.pdbx_seq_one_letter_code
_entity_poly.pdbx_strand_id
1 'polypeptide(L)'
;PGPVGSVSSIMDTTWAVISWSVPSYIPSDYPIITYEIGYQFLESGNCSMVDDDDIDIQRLQFSNSTNVDTSITITGLNDSSCYIFGVRAYTDNGYGEWTVIANETLELPPLPSLNSTSASTLIYVIVSVTVISIFILLLIPVIIAVVMVIKMRLKAKDKVIITDNKPEKSKSIIR
;
A
#
# COMPACT_ATOMS: atom_id res chain seq x y z
N PRO A 1 17.85 -44.37 -4.41
CA PRO A 1 19.06 -43.49 -4.37
C PRO A 1 19.44 -43.23 -2.91
N GLY A 2 20.65 -42.73 -2.63
CA GLY A 2 20.97 -42.21 -1.28
C GLY A 2 20.21 -40.91 -0.95
N PRO A 3 20.28 -40.43 0.30
CA PRO A 3 19.79 -39.09 0.64
C PRO A 3 20.54 -38.03 -0.17
N VAL A 4 19.92 -36.86 -0.34
CA VAL A 4 20.63 -35.73 -0.96
C VAL A 4 21.82 -35.31 -0.10
N GLY A 5 22.78 -34.61 -0.70
CA GLY A 5 23.91 -34.07 0.03
C GLY A 5 23.51 -32.89 0.92
N SER A 6 24.44 -31.95 1.13
CA SER A 6 24.17 -30.76 1.96
C SER A 6 22.93 -30.01 1.47
N VAL A 7 21.99 -29.73 2.38
CA VAL A 7 20.81 -28.89 2.15
C VAL A 7 21.02 -27.54 2.81
N SER A 8 20.60 -26.47 2.15
CA SER A 8 20.61 -25.12 2.69
C SER A 8 19.36 -24.35 2.27
N SER A 9 18.99 -23.33 3.04
CA SER A 9 17.85 -22.48 2.74
C SER A 9 18.16 -21.00 2.93
N ILE A 10 17.65 -20.18 2.02
CA ILE A 10 17.64 -18.72 2.12
C ILE A 10 16.19 -18.30 2.32
N MET A 11 15.90 -17.64 3.44
CA MET A 11 14.55 -17.24 3.83
C MET A 11 14.32 -15.76 3.57
N ASP A 12 13.13 -15.42 3.09
CA ASP A 12 12.57 -14.08 3.05
C ASP A 12 11.28 -14.07 3.90
N THR A 13 10.49 -13.01 3.78
CA THR A 13 9.21 -12.77 4.45
C THR A 13 8.13 -13.79 4.07
N THR A 14 7.99 -14.13 2.79
CA THR A 14 6.88 -14.96 2.28
C THR A 14 7.32 -16.05 1.31
N TRP A 15 8.63 -16.23 1.17
CA TRP A 15 9.22 -17.22 0.28
C TRP A 15 10.57 -17.69 0.82
N ALA A 16 11.00 -18.85 0.33
CA ALA A 16 12.27 -19.46 0.65
C ALA A 16 12.89 -20.08 -0.61
N VAL A 17 14.21 -20.01 -0.73
CA VAL A 17 14.97 -20.79 -1.72
C VAL A 17 15.66 -21.94 -1.00
N ILE A 18 15.28 -23.17 -1.35
CA ILE A 18 15.89 -24.39 -0.84
C ILE A 18 16.87 -24.89 -1.89
N SER A 19 18.08 -25.22 -1.49
CA SER A 19 19.11 -25.77 -2.38
C SER A 19 19.80 -26.97 -1.75
N TRP A 20 20.25 -27.90 -2.58
CA TRP A 20 20.86 -29.14 -2.13
C TRP A 20 22.00 -29.58 -3.04
N SER A 21 22.80 -30.54 -2.57
CA SER A 21 23.77 -31.27 -3.40
C SER A 21 23.22 -32.62 -3.84
N VAL A 22 23.70 -33.14 -4.98
CA VAL A 22 23.31 -34.46 -5.45
C VAL A 22 23.66 -35.57 -4.43
N PRO A 23 22.89 -36.67 -4.37
CA PRO A 23 23.19 -37.80 -3.50
C PRO A 23 24.60 -38.34 -3.72
N SER A 24 25.26 -38.76 -2.63
CA SER A 24 26.58 -39.41 -2.69
C SER A 24 26.53 -40.79 -3.36
N TYR A 25 25.36 -41.42 -3.39
CA TYR A 25 25.10 -42.69 -4.06
C TYR A 25 23.91 -42.59 -5.01
N ILE A 26 24.17 -42.82 -6.29
CA ILE A 26 23.17 -42.90 -7.37
C ILE A 26 23.36 -44.25 -8.06
N PRO A 27 22.35 -45.15 -8.06
CA PRO A 27 22.44 -46.42 -8.79
C PRO A 27 22.62 -46.17 -10.29
N SER A 28 23.55 -46.88 -10.94
CA SER A 28 23.84 -46.69 -12.37
C SER A 28 22.64 -47.00 -13.26
N ASP A 29 21.82 -47.99 -12.90
CA ASP A 29 20.67 -48.44 -13.69
C ASP A 29 19.40 -47.60 -13.43
N TYR A 30 19.42 -46.76 -12.40
CA TYR A 30 18.28 -45.95 -11.96
C TYR A 30 18.73 -44.51 -11.68
N PRO A 31 18.89 -43.68 -12.74
CA PRO A 31 19.26 -42.28 -12.59
C PRO A 31 18.15 -41.50 -11.86
N ILE A 32 18.51 -40.33 -11.34
CA ILE A 32 17.56 -39.43 -10.68
C ILE A 32 16.58 -38.85 -11.72
N ILE A 33 15.28 -38.91 -11.41
CA ILE A 33 14.15 -38.52 -12.27
C ILE A 33 13.36 -37.35 -11.70
N THR A 34 13.53 -37.00 -10.43
CA THR A 34 13.18 -35.68 -9.90
C THR A 34 13.71 -35.57 -8.47
N TYR A 35 13.61 -34.37 -7.90
CA TYR A 35 13.68 -34.17 -6.47
C TYR A 35 12.30 -33.77 -5.97
N GLU A 36 11.88 -34.41 -4.90
CA GLU A 36 10.65 -34.06 -4.18
C GLU A 36 11.02 -33.21 -2.98
N ILE A 37 10.27 -32.12 -2.82
CA ILE A 37 10.43 -31.19 -1.72
C ILE A 37 9.13 -31.18 -0.94
N GLY A 38 9.21 -31.49 0.34
CA GLY A 38 8.09 -31.40 1.27
C GLY A 38 8.33 -30.28 2.26
N TYR A 39 7.30 -29.54 2.65
CA TYR A 39 7.42 -28.56 3.72
C TYR A 39 6.20 -28.49 4.62
N GLN A 40 6.43 -28.17 5.89
CA GLN A 40 5.38 -28.00 6.91
C GLN A 40 5.65 -26.77 7.78
N PHE A 41 4.56 -26.12 8.18
CA PHE A 41 4.56 -25.05 9.18
C PHE A 41 4.58 -25.67 10.60
N LEU A 42 5.39 -25.11 11.49
CA LEU A 42 5.44 -25.48 12.90
C LEU A 42 4.52 -24.56 13.73
N GLU A 43 3.35 -25.07 14.12
CA GLU A 43 2.36 -24.32 14.93
C GLU A 43 2.89 -23.92 16.32
N SER A 44 3.79 -24.71 16.90
CA SER A 44 4.43 -24.40 18.16
C SER A 44 5.82 -25.03 18.21
N GLY A 45 6.84 -24.21 18.37
CA GLY A 45 8.23 -24.68 18.41
C GLY A 45 9.20 -23.61 17.93
N ASN A 46 10.45 -23.73 18.34
CA ASN A 46 11.55 -23.00 17.71
C ASN A 46 11.99 -23.80 16.48
N CYS A 47 12.63 -23.16 15.49
CA CYS A 47 13.19 -23.79 14.29
C CYS A 47 14.37 -24.75 14.58
N SER A 48 14.48 -25.23 15.83
CA SER A 48 15.53 -26.12 16.32
C SER A 48 15.09 -27.59 16.38
N MET A 49 13.81 -27.91 16.14
CA MET A 49 13.35 -29.29 16.05
C MET A 49 13.72 -29.86 14.69
N VAL A 50 14.96 -30.34 14.61
CA VAL A 50 15.50 -31.07 13.46
C VAL A 50 15.77 -32.50 13.93
N ASP A 51 14.72 -33.19 14.41
CA ASP A 51 14.75 -34.64 14.53
C ASP A 51 14.01 -35.20 13.30
N ASP A 52 14.69 -36.06 12.54
CA ASP A 52 14.18 -36.66 11.30
C ASP A 52 12.85 -37.41 11.49
N ASP A 53 12.53 -37.80 12.74
CA ASP A 53 11.33 -38.52 13.13
C ASP A 53 10.06 -37.64 13.24
N ASP A 54 10.18 -36.31 13.27
CA ASP A 54 9.06 -35.36 13.46
C ASP A 54 8.48 -34.80 12.14
N ILE A 55 8.99 -35.25 10.99
CA ILE A 55 8.33 -34.98 9.71
C ILE A 55 7.15 -35.93 9.56
N ASP A 56 5.96 -35.42 9.90
CA ASP A 56 4.71 -36.05 9.50
C ASP A 56 4.53 -35.85 7.99
N ILE A 57 5.02 -36.83 7.22
CA ILE A 57 4.98 -36.82 5.75
C ILE A 57 3.55 -36.57 5.22
N GLN A 58 2.50 -36.90 5.99
CA GLN A 58 1.11 -36.67 5.58
C GLN A 58 0.68 -35.19 5.65
N ARG A 59 1.39 -34.36 6.43
CA ARG A 59 1.12 -32.92 6.57
C ARG A 59 1.97 -32.05 5.66
N LEU A 60 2.90 -32.65 4.90
CA LEU A 60 3.77 -31.91 4.00
C LEU A 60 2.98 -31.39 2.80
N GLN A 61 3.16 -30.11 2.52
CA GLN A 61 2.86 -29.58 1.20
C GLN A 61 4.03 -29.94 0.27
N PHE A 62 3.70 -30.49 -0.90
CA PHE A 62 4.70 -30.98 -1.84
C PHE A 62 4.93 -29.97 -2.98
N SER A 63 6.20 -29.82 -3.34
CA SER A 63 6.66 -29.11 -4.53
C SER A 63 7.71 -29.97 -5.23
N ASN A 64 7.66 -30.01 -6.55
CA ASN A 64 8.58 -30.82 -7.35
C ASN A 64 9.57 -29.92 -8.08
N SER A 65 10.84 -30.30 -8.04
CA SER A 65 11.88 -29.66 -8.85
C SER A 65 12.06 -30.41 -10.17
N THR A 66 12.40 -29.67 -11.22
CA THR A 66 12.85 -30.27 -12.48
C THR A 66 14.18 -31.01 -12.29
N ASN A 67 14.39 -32.06 -13.07
CA ASN A 67 15.52 -33.01 -12.98
C ASN A 67 16.93 -32.44 -12.91
N VAL A 68 17.11 -31.22 -13.38
CA VAL A 68 18.42 -30.59 -13.55
C VAL A 68 18.71 -29.62 -12.41
N ASP A 69 17.68 -29.18 -11.69
CA ASP A 69 17.79 -28.10 -10.73
C ASP A 69 17.94 -28.64 -9.32
N THR A 70 19.07 -28.32 -8.68
CA THR A 70 19.34 -28.63 -7.28
C THR A 70 18.88 -27.51 -6.35
N SER A 71 17.86 -26.77 -6.77
CA SER A 71 17.25 -25.70 -5.99
C SER A 71 15.81 -25.45 -6.41
N ILE A 72 14.97 -25.01 -5.46
CA ILE A 72 13.59 -24.60 -5.72
C ILE A 72 13.22 -23.38 -4.89
N THR A 73 12.36 -22.54 -5.45
CA THR A 73 11.72 -21.44 -4.73
C THR A 73 10.34 -21.87 -4.26
N ILE A 74 10.11 -21.79 -2.95
CA ILE A 74 8.81 -22.00 -2.31
C ILE A 74 8.24 -20.63 -1.97
N THR A 75 7.02 -20.35 -2.40
CA THR A 75 6.34 -19.06 -2.20
C THR A 75 5.03 -19.26 -1.43
N GLY A 76 4.50 -18.19 -0.85
CA GLY A 76 3.24 -18.24 -0.11
C GLY A 76 3.42 -18.78 1.31
N LEU A 77 4.60 -18.57 1.88
CA LEU A 77 4.88 -18.80 3.29
C LEU A 77 4.34 -17.63 4.13
N ASN A 78 4.01 -17.91 5.38
CA ASN A 78 3.67 -16.89 6.36
C ASN A 78 4.95 -16.21 6.86
N ASP A 79 4.88 -14.93 7.21
CA ASP A 79 5.98 -14.19 7.84
C ASP A 79 6.17 -14.61 9.30
N SER A 80 7.37 -14.37 9.84
CA SER A 80 7.74 -14.69 11.22
C SER A 80 7.34 -16.12 11.66
N SER A 81 7.52 -17.08 10.77
CA SER A 81 6.98 -18.44 10.90
C SER A 81 8.06 -19.48 10.67
N CYS A 82 8.13 -20.48 11.56
CA CYS A 82 9.06 -21.60 11.44
C CYS A 82 8.55 -22.65 10.45
N TYR A 83 9.42 -23.04 9.53
CA TYR A 83 9.15 -24.09 8.54
C TYR A 83 10.22 -25.18 8.58
N ILE A 84 9.79 -26.42 8.40
CA ILE A 84 10.68 -27.55 8.09
C ILE A 84 10.57 -27.83 6.60
N PHE A 85 11.71 -27.95 5.93
CA PHE A 85 11.85 -28.31 4.52
C PHE A 85 12.60 -29.64 4.43
N GLY A 86 11.98 -30.63 3.80
CA GLY A 86 12.61 -31.89 3.44
C GLY A 86 12.87 -31.96 1.95
N VAL A 87 14.01 -32.51 1.55
CA VAL A 87 14.35 -32.83 0.16
C VAL A 87 14.73 -34.30 0.05
N ARG A 88 14.23 -34.99 -0.98
CA ARG A 88 14.69 -36.34 -1.33
C ARG A 88 14.81 -36.54 -2.84
N ALA A 89 15.69 -37.45 -3.24
CA ALA A 89 15.86 -37.83 -4.64
C ALA A 89 14.89 -38.96 -5.03
N TYR A 90 14.34 -38.90 -6.24
CA TYR A 90 13.47 -39.94 -6.80
C TYR A 90 14.10 -40.61 -8.03
N THR A 91 13.89 -41.92 -8.15
CA THR A 91 14.30 -42.77 -9.27
C THR A 91 13.18 -43.74 -9.63
N ASP A 92 13.23 -44.42 -10.77
CA ASP A 92 12.25 -45.45 -11.14
C ASP A 92 12.18 -46.61 -10.13
N ASN A 93 13.27 -46.86 -9.39
CA ASN A 93 13.32 -47.88 -8.34
C ASN A 93 12.86 -47.37 -6.97
N GLY A 94 12.36 -46.14 -6.89
CA GLY A 94 11.83 -45.51 -5.67
C GLY A 94 12.62 -44.31 -5.18
N TYR A 95 12.28 -43.89 -3.97
CA TYR A 95 12.75 -42.67 -3.32
C TYR A 95 13.98 -42.93 -2.45
N GLY A 96 14.81 -41.90 -2.26
CA GLY A 96 15.80 -41.86 -1.19
C GLY A 96 15.20 -41.38 0.12
N GLU A 97 16.00 -41.46 1.19
CA GLU A 97 15.66 -40.88 2.49
C GLU A 97 15.57 -39.36 2.41
N TRP A 98 14.75 -38.77 3.28
CA TRP A 98 14.62 -37.32 3.41
C TRP A 98 15.89 -36.72 4.02
N THR A 99 16.25 -35.52 3.58
CA THR A 99 17.21 -34.66 4.25
C THR A 99 16.53 -33.34 4.57
N VAL A 100 16.62 -32.93 5.83
CA VAL A 100 15.73 -31.92 6.39
C VAL A 100 16.50 -30.70 6.88
N ILE A 101 15.88 -29.53 6.77
CA ILE A 101 16.38 -28.28 7.34
C ILE A 101 15.18 -27.48 7.87
N ALA A 102 15.34 -26.86 9.03
CA ALA A 102 14.34 -25.97 9.60
C ALA A 102 14.88 -24.53 9.62
N ASN A 103 14.06 -23.57 9.21
CA ASN A 103 14.40 -22.15 9.26
C ASN A 103 13.14 -21.27 9.32
N GLU A 104 13.33 -20.04 9.77
CA GLU A 104 12.25 -19.07 10.01
C GLU A 104 12.18 -18.05 8.88
N THR A 105 10.96 -17.68 8.46
CA THR A 105 10.73 -16.54 7.58
C THR A 105 10.95 -15.22 8.30
N LEU A 106 11.30 -14.18 7.55
CA LEU A 106 11.55 -12.85 8.11
C LEU A 106 10.25 -12.18 8.53
N GLU A 107 10.33 -11.26 9.50
CA GLU A 107 9.23 -10.36 9.82
C GLU A 107 8.94 -9.42 8.64
N LEU A 108 7.66 -9.22 8.34
CA LEU A 108 7.27 -8.26 7.32
C LEU A 108 7.66 -6.84 7.76
N PRO A 109 8.36 -6.05 6.92
CA PRO A 109 8.71 -4.69 7.28
C PRO A 109 7.45 -3.85 7.53
N PRO A 110 7.51 -2.91 8.50
CA PRO A 110 6.36 -2.06 8.82
C PRO A 110 5.94 -1.27 7.58
N LEU A 111 4.65 -1.31 7.27
CA LEU A 111 4.10 -0.58 6.13
C LEU A 111 4.41 0.92 6.30
N PRO A 112 4.88 1.63 5.26
CA PRO A 112 5.11 3.06 5.36
C PRO A 112 3.82 3.75 5.81
N SER A 113 3.90 4.44 6.95
CA SER A 113 2.78 5.20 7.47
C SER A 113 2.41 6.28 6.45
N LEU A 114 1.22 6.14 5.86
CA LEU A 114 0.68 7.12 4.93
C LEU A 114 0.30 8.36 5.75
N ASN A 115 1.23 9.30 5.90
CA ASN A 115 0.99 10.56 6.59
C ASN A 115 -0.14 11.30 5.85
N SER A 116 -1.35 11.14 6.35
CA SER A 116 -2.55 11.78 5.83
C SER A 116 -2.57 13.25 6.25
N THR A 117 -1.69 14.05 5.65
CA THR A 117 -1.57 15.50 5.91
C THR A 117 -2.48 16.35 4.99
N SER A 118 -3.49 15.77 4.34
CA SER A 118 -4.27 16.46 3.31
C SER A 118 -5.74 16.76 3.66
N ALA A 119 -6.31 16.22 4.75
CA ALA A 119 -7.70 16.50 5.09
C ALA A 119 -7.89 17.89 5.73
N SER A 120 -7.00 18.28 6.65
CA SER A 120 -7.09 19.56 7.37
C SER A 120 -6.78 20.76 6.49
N THR A 121 -5.82 20.63 5.56
CA THR A 121 -5.46 21.69 4.61
C THR A 121 -6.57 21.95 3.60
N LEU A 122 -7.21 20.90 3.05
CA LEU A 122 -8.33 21.07 2.12
C LEU A 122 -9.55 21.70 2.80
N ILE A 123 -9.91 21.24 4.00
CA ILE A 123 -11.03 21.81 4.76
C ILE A 123 -10.75 23.29 5.09
N TYR A 124 -9.53 23.63 5.52
CA TYR A 124 -9.17 25.01 5.83
C TYR A 124 -9.25 25.92 4.60
N VAL A 125 -8.76 25.46 3.44
CA VAL A 125 -8.85 26.21 2.18
C VAL A 125 -10.31 26.44 1.78
N ILE A 126 -11.15 25.41 1.82
CA ILE A 126 -12.59 25.52 1.46
C ILE A 126 -13.33 26.47 2.42
N VAL A 127 -13.09 26.36 3.73
CA VAL A 127 -13.72 27.25 4.73
C VAL A 127 -13.25 28.69 4.53
N SER A 128 -11.96 28.93 4.27
CA SER A 128 -11.45 30.29 4.03
C SER A 128 -12.08 30.95 2.80
N VAL A 129 -12.21 30.21 1.68
CA VAL A 129 -12.77 30.72 0.43
C VAL A 129 -14.27 31.02 0.57
N THR A 130 -15.02 30.15 1.24
CA THR A 130 -16.46 30.36 1.45
C THR A 130 -16.74 31.55 2.35
N VAL A 131 -15.96 31.73 3.43
CA VAL A 131 -16.09 32.90 4.32
C VAL A 131 -15.78 34.19 3.54
N ILE A 132 -14.68 34.25 2.80
CA ILE A 132 -14.33 35.44 2.00
C ILE A 132 -15.41 35.76 0.97
N SER A 133 -15.94 34.76 0.27
CA SER A 133 -17.00 34.93 -0.73
C SER A 133 -18.29 35.50 -0.11
N ILE A 134 -18.70 35.00 1.05
CA ILE A 134 -19.89 35.49 1.78
C ILE A 134 -19.71 36.94 2.23
N PHE A 135 -18.51 37.28 2.75
CA PHE A 135 -18.21 38.66 3.15
C PHE A 135 -18.26 39.63 1.98
N ILE A 136 -17.74 39.23 0.81
CA ILE A 136 -17.80 40.01 -0.43
C ILE A 136 -19.27 40.17 -0.87
N LEU A 137 -20.06 39.10 -0.87
CA LEU A 137 -21.47 39.11 -1.25
C LEU A 137 -22.35 39.99 -0.34
N LEU A 138 -22.03 40.11 0.95
CA LEU A 138 -22.82 40.92 1.88
C LEU A 138 -22.35 42.38 1.96
N LEU A 139 -21.03 42.63 1.95
CA LEU A 139 -20.49 43.98 2.14
C LEU A 139 -20.56 44.82 0.86
N ILE A 140 -20.25 44.25 -0.31
CA ILE A 140 -20.26 44.99 -1.58
C ILE A 140 -21.62 45.63 -1.91
N PRO A 141 -22.76 44.91 -1.89
CA PRO A 141 -24.05 45.53 -2.22
C PRO A 141 -24.47 46.60 -1.22
N VAL A 142 -24.12 46.45 0.06
CA VAL A 142 -24.38 47.47 1.09
C VAL A 142 -23.59 48.74 0.79
N ILE A 143 -22.29 48.61 0.47
CA ILE A 143 -21.45 49.76 0.08
C ILE A 143 -22.03 50.44 -1.16
N ILE A 144 -22.41 49.67 -2.18
CA ILE A 144 -23.04 50.20 -3.40
C ILE A 144 -24.34 50.94 -3.06
N ALA A 145 -25.21 50.37 -2.20
CA ALA A 145 -26.46 51.00 -1.79
C ALA A 145 -26.23 52.33 -1.05
N VAL A 146 -25.27 52.37 -0.13
CA VAL A 146 -24.88 53.60 0.59
C VAL A 146 -24.40 54.67 -0.39
N VAL A 147 -23.52 54.31 -1.33
CA VAL A 147 -23.02 55.24 -2.37
C VAL A 147 -24.16 55.73 -3.26
N MET A 148 -25.09 54.86 -3.65
CA MET A 148 -26.27 55.24 -4.43
C MET A 148 -27.14 56.24 -3.66
N VAL A 149 -27.41 56.00 -2.38
CA VAL A 149 -28.20 56.92 -1.53
C VAL A 149 -27.51 58.28 -1.41
N ILE A 150 -26.20 58.32 -1.17
CA ILE A 150 -25.43 59.56 -1.11
C ILE A 150 -25.53 60.32 -2.43
N LYS A 151 -25.31 59.65 -3.57
CA LYS A 151 -25.40 60.25 -4.90
C LYS A 151 -26.81 60.77 -5.23
N MET A 152 -27.85 60.05 -4.83
CA MET A 152 -29.25 60.49 -4.97
C MET A 152 -29.52 61.75 -4.14
N ARG A 153 -29.03 61.82 -2.89
CA ARG A 153 -29.21 62.99 -2.02
C ARG A 153 -28.45 64.22 -2.52
N LEU A 154 -27.26 64.05 -3.12
CA LEU A 154 -26.51 65.14 -3.75
C LEU A 154 -27.23 65.70 -4.98
N LYS A 155 -27.66 64.82 -5.90
CA LYS A 155 -28.40 65.25 -7.11
C LYS A 155 -29.72 65.95 -6.78
N ALA A 156 -30.38 65.58 -5.68
CA ALA A 156 -31.57 66.28 -5.19
C ALA A 156 -31.26 67.70 -4.68
N LYS A 157 -30.13 67.90 -3.99
CA LYS A 157 -29.70 69.22 -3.51
C LYS A 157 -29.32 70.14 -4.68
N ASP A 158 -28.59 69.65 -5.67
CA ASP A 158 -28.22 70.45 -6.86
C ASP A 158 -29.46 70.89 -7.66
N LYS A 159 -30.48 70.02 -7.77
CA LYS A 159 -31.72 70.35 -8.48
C LYS A 159 -32.54 71.43 -7.77
N VAL A 160 -32.58 71.43 -6.42
CA VAL A 160 -33.27 72.45 -5.62
C VAL A 160 -32.59 73.82 -5.75
N ILE A 161 -31.26 73.87 -5.67
CA ILE A 161 -30.48 75.12 -5.79
C ILE A 161 -30.62 75.75 -7.18
N ILE A 162 -30.76 74.95 -8.25
CA ILE A 162 -30.97 75.46 -9.61
C ILE A 162 -32.39 76.01 -9.79
N THR A 163 -33.41 75.44 -9.13
CA THR A 163 -34.79 75.98 -9.19
C THR A 163 -34.96 77.34 -8.49
N ASP A 164 -34.18 77.63 -7.44
CA ASP A 164 -34.26 78.91 -6.72
C ASP A 164 -33.55 80.07 -7.45
N ASN A 165 -32.68 79.79 -8.42
CA ASN A 165 -31.91 80.81 -9.15
C ASN A 165 -32.52 81.20 -10.51
N LYS A 166 -33.78 80.86 -10.80
CA LYS A 166 -34.45 81.28 -12.05
C LYS A 166 -34.87 82.76 -11.95
N PRO A 167 -34.30 83.69 -12.75
CA PRO A 167 -34.61 85.12 -12.62
C PRO A 167 -36.06 85.42 -13.00
N GLU A 168 -36.75 86.11 -12.09
CA GLU A 168 -38.12 86.59 -12.22
C GLU A 168 -38.22 87.59 -13.38
N LYS A 169 -38.99 87.24 -14.41
CA LYS A 169 -39.20 88.10 -15.58
C LYS A 169 -40.13 89.24 -15.18
N SER A 170 -39.55 90.42 -15.01
CA SER A 170 -40.21 91.73 -14.87
C SER A 170 -41.50 91.84 -15.71
N LYS A 171 -42.62 92.12 -15.04
CA LYS A 171 -43.90 92.47 -15.67
C LYS A 171 -43.86 93.94 -16.07
N SER A 172 -43.86 94.21 -17.38
CA SER A 172 -44.07 95.56 -17.93
C SER A 172 -45.55 95.93 -17.92
N ILE A 173 -45.85 97.04 -17.26
CA ILE A 173 -47.13 97.76 -17.21
C ILE A 173 -47.40 98.40 -18.58
N ILE A 174 -48.55 98.14 -19.22
CA ILE A 174 -49.16 99.06 -20.20
C ILE A 174 -50.70 99.03 -20.08
N ARG A 175 -51.19 100.17 -19.58
CA ARG A 175 -52.43 100.92 -19.87
C ARG A 175 -53.79 100.22 -19.91
#